data_AF-A0A8C4JRH0-F1
#
_entry.id   AF-A0A8C4JRH0-F1
#
_cell.length_a   1.000
_cell.length_b   1.000
_cell.length_c   1.000
_cell.angle_alpha   90.00
_cell.angle_beta   90.00
_cell.angle_gamma   90.00
#
_symmetry.space_group_name_H-M   'P 1'
#
loop_
_entity.id
_entity.type
_entity.pdbx_description
1 polymer ?
#
loop_
_entity_poly.entity_id
_entity_poly.type
_entity_poly.pdbx_seq_one_letter_code
_entity_poly.pdbx_strand_id
1 'polypeptide(L)'
;MFLLVQRFGELMRKLWNPRNFKAHVSPHEMLQAVVLCSKKNFQITKQGDGVDFLSWFLNALHSALGGTKKKKKTIVTDVFQGSMRIFTKKLPHPDLPAEEKAQLLQNAEYQETMVESTFMYLTLDLPTAPLYKDEKEQLIIPQVPLFSILAKFNGVTEKEYKTYKENFLKRFQLTKLPPYLIFCIKRFTKNNFFVEKNPTIVNFPITNVDLREYLSEEVQAVHANTTYDLIANIVHDGKPSEGSYRIHVLHHGTGKWYELQDLQVTDILPQMITLSEAYIQIWKRREEDETNQQGA
;
A
#
# COMPACT_ATOMS: atom_id res chain seq x y z
N MET A 1 -13.92 -15.80 13.75
CA MET A 1 -13.40 -14.47 13.32
C MET A 1 -13.42 -13.43 14.44
N PHE A 2 -14.40 -13.46 15.37
CA PHE A 2 -14.41 -12.55 16.53
C PHE A 2 -13.15 -12.67 17.42
N LEU A 3 -12.56 -13.86 17.50
CA LEU A 3 -11.27 -14.10 18.18
C LEU A 3 -10.15 -13.19 17.65
N LEU A 4 -10.10 -12.93 16.34
CA LEU A 4 -9.07 -12.06 15.74
C LEU A 4 -9.18 -10.63 16.26
N VAL A 5 -10.41 -10.11 16.33
CA VAL A 5 -10.69 -8.75 16.83
C VAL A 5 -10.36 -8.64 18.32
N GLN A 6 -10.75 -9.63 19.12
CA GLN A 6 -10.46 -9.65 20.55
C GLN A 6 -8.95 -9.71 20.82
N ARG A 7 -8.23 -10.65 20.19
CA ARG A 7 -6.77 -10.78 20.35
C ARG A 7 -6.01 -9.58 19.82
N PHE A 8 -6.46 -8.97 18.73
CA PHE A 8 -5.89 -7.73 18.23
C PHE A 8 -6.09 -6.59 19.25
N GLY A 9 -7.30 -6.44 19.79
CA GLY A 9 -7.59 -5.45 20.83
C GLY A 9 -6.81 -5.69 22.14
N GLU A 10 -6.55 -6.95 22.52
CA GLU A 10 -5.66 -7.30 23.63
C GLU A 10 -4.20 -6.91 23.35
N LEU A 11 -3.70 -7.19 22.14
CA LEU A 11 -2.35 -6.81 21.73
C LEU A 11 -2.19 -5.29 21.75
N MET A 12 -3.14 -4.55 21.18
CA MET A 12 -3.10 -3.08 21.17
C MET A 12 -3.08 -2.50 22.60
N ARG A 13 -3.92 -3.01 23.51
CA ARG A 13 -3.90 -2.59 24.92
C ARG A 13 -2.58 -2.88 25.62
N LYS A 14 -1.92 -4.00 25.29
CA LYS A 14 -0.60 -4.35 25.84
C LYS A 14 0.52 -3.47 25.27
N LEU A 15 0.50 -3.20 23.96
CA LEU A 15 1.49 -2.35 23.29
C LEU A 15 1.44 -0.91 23.80
N TRP A 16 0.24 -0.37 23.98
CA TRP A 16 0.01 1.00 24.45
C TRP A 16 -0.15 1.10 25.97
N ASN A 17 0.30 0.09 26.74
CA ASN A 17 0.27 0.15 28.20
C ASN A 17 1.48 0.94 28.73
N PRO A 18 1.29 2.15 29.30
CA PRO A 18 2.40 2.97 29.82
C PRO A 18 3.03 2.38 31.09
N ARG A 19 2.38 1.41 31.73
CA ARG A 19 2.80 0.79 33.00
C ARG A 19 3.15 -0.68 32.81
N ASN A 20 3.63 -1.06 31.62
CA ASN A 20 3.99 -2.44 31.36
C ASN A 20 5.28 -2.82 32.11
N PHE A 21 5.34 -4.05 32.63
CA PHE A 21 6.51 -4.53 33.37
C PHE A 21 7.75 -4.76 32.49
N LYS A 22 7.53 -4.97 31.18
CA LYS A 22 8.58 -5.16 30.18
C LYS A 22 8.36 -4.19 29.03
N ALA A 23 9.45 -3.73 28.42
CA ALA A 23 9.43 -2.83 27.26
C ALA A 23 9.01 -3.51 25.94
N HIS A 24 8.69 -4.80 25.97
CA HIS A 24 8.26 -5.58 24.80
C HIS A 24 7.03 -6.42 25.13
N VAL A 25 6.24 -6.71 24.10
CA VAL A 25 5.01 -7.52 24.20
C VAL A 25 5.12 -8.67 23.23
N SER A 26 4.93 -9.90 23.71
CA SER A 26 4.85 -11.07 22.84
C SER A 26 3.51 -11.07 22.08
N PRO A 27 3.52 -11.08 20.74
CA PRO A 27 2.30 -11.17 19.94
C PRO A 27 1.81 -12.61 19.76
N HIS A 28 2.35 -13.59 20.48
CA HIS A 28 2.10 -15.02 20.24
C HIS A 28 0.59 -15.37 20.19
N GLU A 29 -0.21 -14.91 21.16
CA GLU A 29 -1.66 -15.14 21.18
C GLU A 29 -2.38 -14.55 19.94
N MET A 30 -1.93 -13.38 19.49
CA MET A 30 -2.44 -12.76 18.28
C MET A 30 -2.07 -13.58 17.05
N LEU A 31 -0.82 -14.04 16.97
CA LEU A 31 -0.35 -14.88 15.87
C LEU A 31 -1.05 -16.23 15.83
N GLN A 32 -1.35 -16.86 16.96
CA GLN A 32 -2.15 -18.09 17.01
C GLN A 32 -3.57 -17.86 16.47
N ALA A 33 -4.21 -16.73 16.84
CA ALA A 33 -5.50 -16.37 16.28
C ALA A 33 -5.42 -16.12 14.75
N VAL A 34 -4.32 -15.52 14.27
CA VAL A 34 -4.05 -15.35 12.84
C VAL A 34 -3.94 -16.71 12.14
N VAL A 35 -3.14 -17.64 12.66
CA VAL A 35 -2.97 -18.99 12.08
C VAL A 35 -4.31 -19.70 11.97
N LEU A 36 -5.12 -19.65 13.04
CA LEU A 36 -6.43 -20.29 13.07
C LEU A 36 -7.42 -19.65 12.10
N CYS A 37 -7.52 -18.31 12.11
CA CYS A 37 -8.48 -17.58 11.27
C CYS A 37 -8.10 -17.58 9.78
N SER A 38 -6.81 -17.68 9.47
CA SER A 38 -6.29 -17.76 8.09
C SER A 38 -6.22 -19.19 7.55
N LYS A 39 -6.64 -20.20 8.34
CA LYS A 39 -6.56 -21.62 7.99
C LYS A 39 -5.13 -22.05 7.62
N LYS A 40 -4.13 -21.61 8.41
CA LYS A 40 -2.69 -21.88 8.22
C LYS A 40 -2.04 -21.24 6.99
N ASN A 41 -2.70 -20.26 6.36
CA ASN A 41 -2.06 -19.47 5.29
C ASN A 41 -0.93 -18.58 5.84
N PHE A 42 -1.11 -18.00 7.02
CA PHE A 42 -0.07 -17.22 7.70
C PHE A 42 0.40 -17.99 8.94
N GLN A 43 1.63 -18.49 8.90
CA GLN A 43 2.23 -19.31 9.95
C GLN A 43 3.26 -18.53 10.73
N ILE A 44 3.54 -18.96 11.96
CA ILE A 44 4.58 -18.35 12.82
C ILE A 44 5.97 -18.84 12.42
N THR A 45 6.07 -20.10 12.00
CA THR A 45 7.33 -20.77 11.62
C THR A 45 7.75 -20.48 10.18
N LYS A 46 6.85 -19.98 9.35
CA LYS A 46 7.11 -19.66 7.94
C LYS A 46 6.64 -18.23 7.64
N GLN A 47 7.59 -17.37 7.33
CA GLN A 47 7.34 -15.99 6.96
C GLN A 47 6.49 -15.89 5.70
N GLY A 48 5.51 -15.00 5.74
CA GLY A 48 4.66 -14.65 4.61
C GLY A 48 5.02 -13.29 4.00
N ASP A 49 4.30 -12.95 2.94
CA ASP A 49 4.33 -11.62 2.33
C ASP A 49 3.51 -10.64 3.19
N GLY A 50 4.12 -9.49 3.53
CA GLY A 50 3.50 -8.50 4.41
C GLY A 50 2.27 -7.83 3.78
N VAL A 51 2.24 -7.67 2.46
CA VAL A 51 1.09 -7.08 1.74
C VAL A 51 -0.07 -8.06 1.73
N ASP A 52 0.20 -9.35 1.48
CA ASP A 52 -0.82 -10.40 1.55
C ASP A 52 -1.40 -10.53 2.97
N PHE A 53 -0.53 -10.51 3.99
CA PHE A 53 -0.96 -10.53 5.38
C PHE A 53 -1.84 -9.32 5.71
N LEU A 54 -1.40 -8.10 5.36
CA LEU A 54 -2.17 -6.88 5.61
C LEU A 54 -3.52 -6.90 4.90
N SER A 55 -3.54 -7.31 3.63
CA SER A 55 -4.76 -7.41 2.83
C SER A 55 -5.76 -8.37 3.44
N TRP A 56 -5.32 -9.57 3.80
CA TRP A 56 -6.16 -10.54 4.50
C TRP A 56 -6.60 -9.99 5.87
N PHE A 57 -5.68 -9.37 6.62
CA PHE A 57 -5.92 -8.93 7.98
C PHE A 57 -6.98 -7.83 8.05
N LEU A 58 -6.87 -6.80 7.21
CA LEU A 58 -7.87 -5.72 7.13
C LEU A 58 -9.25 -6.24 6.72
N ASN A 59 -9.30 -7.11 5.71
CA ASN A 59 -10.55 -7.72 5.25
C ASN A 59 -11.17 -8.64 6.30
N ALA A 60 -10.35 -9.41 7.03
CA ALA A 60 -10.79 -10.28 8.11
C ALA A 60 -11.29 -9.48 9.31
N LEU A 61 -10.63 -8.38 9.68
CA LEU A 61 -11.10 -7.46 10.73
C LEU A 61 -12.42 -6.81 10.33
N HIS A 62 -12.53 -6.29 9.11
CA HIS A 62 -13.78 -5.72 8.61
C HIS A 62 -14.92 -6.75 8.65
N SER A 63 -14.68 -7.97 8.15
CA SER A 63 -15.66 -9.05 8.16
C SER A 63 -16.08 -9.47 9.56
N ALA A 64 -15.13 -9.50 10.52
CA ALA A 64 -15.40 -9.86 11.91
C ALA A 64 -16.16 -8.77 12.66
N LEU A 65 -15.88 -7.49 12.38
CA LEU A 65 -16.55 -6.33 13.00
C LEU A 65 -17.92 -6.05 12.39
N GLY A 66 -18.16 -6.42 11.13
CA GLY A 66 -19.43 -6.22 10.43
C GLY A 66 -20.58 -7.10 10.96
N GLY A 67 -20.29 -8.12 11.77
CA GLY A 67 -21.29 -9.03 12.31
C GLY A 67 -22.04 -9.81 11.22
N THR A 68 -23.31 -10.16 11.49
CA THR A 68 -24.15 -10.93 10.54
C THR A 68 -24.71 -10.09 9.38
N LYS A 69 -24.45 -8.78 9.35
CA LYS A 69 -24.95 -7.87 8.30
C LYS A 69 -23.78 -7.33 7.48
N LYS A 70 -23.69 -7.78 6.22
CA LYS A 70 -22.63 -7.50 5.23
C LYS A 70 -22.41 -6.01 4.87
N LYS A 71 -23.12 -5.06 5.50
CA LYS A 71 -23.28 -3.67 5.03
C LYS A 71 -23.14 -2.62 6.14
N LYS A 72 -22.40 -2.89 7.21
CA LYS A 72 -22.10 -1.90 8.26
C LYS A 72 -20.71 -1.30 8.01
N LYS A 73 -20.60 0.03 8.05
CA LYS A 73 -19.30 0.71 8.13
C LYS A 73 -18.60 0.26 9.41
N THR A 74 -17.36 -0.18 9.29
CA THR A 74 -16.52 -0.56 10.42
C THR A 74 -15.36 0.42 10.52
N ILE A 75 -14.70 0.47 11.68
CA ILE A 75 -13.53 1.33 11.87
C ILE A 75 -12.44 1.10 10.79
N VAL A 76 -12.28 -0.13 10.30
CA VAL A 76 -11.33 -0.43 9.22
C VAL A 76 -11.71 0.31 7.93
N THR A 77 -12.99 0.31 7.61
CA THR A 77 -13.53 1.02 6.44
C THR A 77 -13.46 2.54 6.62
N ASP A 78 -13.78 3.03 7.81
CA ASP A 78 -13.76 4.47 8.10
C ASP A 78 -12.33 5.05 8.09
N VAL A 79 -11.36 4.26 8.55
CA VAL A 79 -9.94 4.66 8.64
C VAL A 79 -9.21 4.50 7.30
N PHE A 80 -9.34 3.35 6.63
CA PHE A 80 -8.49 2.99 5.49
C PHE A 80 -9.19 2.94 4.13
N GLN A 81 -10.53 2.88 4.08
CA GLN A 81 -11.22 2.68 2.79
C GLN A 81 -11.38 3.99 2.01
N GLY A 82 -10.68 4.04 0.88
CA GLY A 82 -10.90 5.00 -0.20
C GLY A 82 -11.75 4.42 -1.34
N SER A 83 -12.03 5.28 -2.31
CA SER A 83 -12.73 4.92 -3.55
C SER A 83 -11.95 5.43 -4.76
N MET A 84 -12.00 4.66 -5.84
CA MET A 84 -11.42 5.01 -7.13
C MET A 84 -12.35 4.60 -8.27
N ARG A 85 -12.31 5.35 -9.37
CA ARG A 85 -12.85 4.94 -10.66
C ARG A 85 -11.77 4.20 -11.43
N ILE A 86 -12.11 3.03 -11.93
CA ILE A 86 -11.26 2.23 -12.80
C ILE A 86 -11.88 2.28 -14.17
N PHE A 87 -11.16 2.87 -15.12
CA PHE A 87 -11.59 2.84 -16.51
C PHE A 87 -10.80 1.75 -17.23
N THR A 88 -11.51 0.82 -17.85
CA THR A 88 -10.95 -0.34 -18.54
C THR A 88 -11.34 -0.30 -20.00
N LYS A 89 -10.34 -0.33 -20.88
CA LYS A 89 -10.49 -0.41 -22.33
C LYS A 89 -9.85 -1.70 -22.83
N LYS A 90 -10.61 -2.55 -23.50
CA LYS A 90 -10.09 -3.75 -24.14
C LYS A 90 -9.31 -3.36 -25.39
N LEU A 91 -8.14 -3.95 -25.60
CA LEU A 91 -7.35 -3.77 -26.80
C LEU A 91 -7.62 -4.91 -27.80
N PRO A 92 -7.77 -4.60 -29.10
CA PRO A 92 -7.75 -5.60 -30.16
C PRO A 92 -6.47 -6.42 -30.14
N HIS A 93 -6.54 -7.66 -30.63
CA HIS A 93 -5.38 -8.54 -30.69
C HIS A 93 -4.28 -7.90 -31.56
N PRO A 94 -3.01 -7.87 -31.11
CA PRO A 94 -1.92 -7.17 -31.80
C PRO A 94 -1.67 -7.70 -33.22
N ASP A 95 -1.98 -8.96 -33.49
CA ASP A 95 -1.72 -9.61 -34.78
C ASP A 95 -2.81 -9.36 -35.84
N LEU A 96 -3.92 -8.68 -35.49
CA LEU A 96 -4.99 -8.40 -36.46
C LEU A 96 -4.58 -7.29 -37.45
N PRO A 97 -5.05 -7.35 -38.71
CA PRO A 97 -4.83 -6.29 -39.70
C PRO A 97 -5.46 -4.96 -39.24
N ALA A 98 -4.90 -3.84 -39.70
CA ALA A 98 -5.28 -2.50 -39.24
C ALA A 98 -6.77 -2.16 -39.50
N GLU A 99 -7.32 -2.66 -40.61
CA GLU A 99 -8.71 -2.44 -40.99
C GLU A 99 -9.68 -3.17 -40.05
N GLU A 100 -9.39 -4.42 -39.71
CA GLU A 100 -10.16 -5.19 -38.75
C GLU A 100 -10.05 -4.61 -37.33
N LYS A 101 -8.86 -4.12 -36.94
CA LYS A 101 -8.68 -3.38 -35.68
C LYS A 101 -9.57 -2.13 -35.62
N ALA A 102 -9.64 -1.37 -36.71
CA ALA A 102 -10.47 -0.17 -36.77
C ALA A 102 -11.97 -0.49 -36.67
N GLN A 103 -12.41 -1.59 -37.29
CA GLN A 103 -13.78 -2.09 -37.16
C GLN A 103 -14.09 -2.54 -35.72
N LEU A 104 -13.18 -3.29 -35.09
CA LEU A 104 -13.36 -3.74 -33.70
C LEU A 104 -13.43 -2.58 -32.71
N LEU A 105 -12.69 -1.48 -32.93
CA LEU A 105 -12.77 -0.29 -32.07
C LEU A 105 -14.13 0.41 -32.10
N GLN A 106 -14.97 0.16 -33.12
CA GLN A 106 -16.35 0.67 -33.16
C GLN A 106 -17.30 -0.16 -32.28
N ASN A 107 -16.94 -1.40 -31.97
CA ASN A 107 -17.77 -2.26 -31.11
C ASN A 107 -17.73 -1.75 -29.66
N ALA A 108 -18.88 -1.82 -28.98
CA ALA A 108 -19.03 -1.41 -27.59
C ALA A 108 -18.09 -2.17 -26.62
N GLU A 109 -17.64 -3.37 -26.99
CA GLU A 109 -16.71 -4.18 -26.19
C GLU A 109 -15.29 -3.57 -26.09
N TYR A 110 -14.85 -2.85 -27.12
CA TYR A 110 -13.54 -2.19 -27.15
C TYR A 110 -13.60 -0.72 -26.72
N GLN A 111 -14.81 -0.25 -26.38
CA GLN A 111 -15.01 1.05 -25.76
C GLN A 111 -14.61 1.01 -24.29
N GLU A 112 -14.39 2.21 -23.75
CA GLU A 112 -14.00 2.35 -22.35
C GLU A 112 -15.19 2.11 -21.42
N THR A 113 -14.97 1.26 -20.42
CA THR A 113 -15.94 1.00 -19.36
C THR A 113 -15.43 1.59 -18.05
N MET A 114 -16.30 2.25 -17.31
CA MET A 114 -15.98 2.83 -16.00
C MET A 114 -16.67 2.02 -14.91
N VAL A 115 -15.88 1.56 -13.94
CA VAL A 115 -16.37 0.90 -12.72
C VAL A 115 -15.83 1.62 -11.50
N GLU A 116 -16.71 2.03 -10.60
CA GLU A 116 -16.31 2.54 -9.29
C GLU A 116 -16.02 1.39 -8.33
N SER A 117 -14.89 1.45 -7.65
CA SER A 117 -14.42 0.42 -6.73
C SER A 117 -13.81 1.04 -5.48
N THR A 118 -13.88 0.30 -4.37
CA THR A 118 -13.26 0.69 -3.11
C THR A 118 -11.92 -0.01 -2.92
N PHE A 119 -10.99 0.64 -2.22
CA PHE A 119 -9.70 0.06 -1.88
C PHE A 119 -9.35 0.24 -0.41
N MET A 120 -8.61 -0.71 0.17
CA MET A 120 -8.01 -0.58 1.51
C MET A 120 -6.58 -0.05 1.47
N TYR A 121 -5.91 -0.23 0.34
CA TYR A 121 -4.55 0.21 0.08
C TYR A 121 -4.38 0.43 -1.43
N LEU A 122 -3.44 1.30 -1.81
CA LEU A 122 -3.05 1.50 -3.20
C LEU A 122 -1.77 0.72 -3.48
N THR A 123 -1.80 -0.11 -4.52
CA THR A 123 -0.60 -0.84 -4.97
C THR A 123 0.19 0.03 -5.93
N LEU A 124 1.41 0.39 -5.53
CA LEU A 124 2.35 1.16 -6.33
C LEU A 124 3.28 0.21 -7.08
N ASP A 125 3.28 0.29 -8.40
CA ASP A 125 4.13 -0.55 -9.23
C ASP A 125 5.46 0.17 -9.45
N LEU A 126 6.57 -0.50 -9.10
CA LEU A 126 7.90 0.01 -9.38
C LEU A 126 8.26 -0.23 -10.85
N PRO A 127 9.02 0.67 -11.49
CA PRO A 127 9.63 0.37 -12.77
C PRO A 127 10.57 -0.83 -12.64
N THR A 128 10.71 -1.61 -13.70
CA THR A 128 11.65 -2.74 -13.72
C THR A 128 13.07 -2.23 -13.46
N ALA A 129 13.79 -2.90 -12.56
CA ALA A 129 15.18 -2.55 -12.29
C ALA A 129 16.00 -2.61 -13.60
N PRO A 130 16.89 -1.63 -13.86
CA PRO A 130 17.73 -1.65 -15.05
C PRO A 130 18.52 -2.96 -15.13
N LEU A 131 18.45 -3.65 -16.28
CA LEU A 131 19.15 -4.91 -16.51
C LEU A 131 20.67 -4.73 -16.65
N TYR A 132 21.12 -3.51 -16.97
CA TYR A 132 22.51 -3.18 -17.22
C TYR A 132 23.07 -2.36 -16.06
N LYS A 133 24.30 -2.72 -15.63
CA LYS A 133 25.11 -1.86 -14.78
C LYS A 133 25.64 -0.69 -15.61
N ASP A 134 25.87 0.45 -14.98
CA ASP A 134 26.54 1.60 -15.60
C ASP A 134 27.97 1.22 -16.08
N GLU A 135 28.57 2.04 -16.94
CA GLU A 135 29.92 1.86 -17.54
C GLU A 135 31.03 1.63 -16.50
N LYS A 136 30.75 1.90 -15.21
CA LYS A 136 31.65 1.76 -14.07
C LYS A 136 31.45 0.50 -13.22
N GLU A 137 30.64 -0.48 -13.65
CA GLU A 137 30.39 -1.75 -12.93
C GLU A 137 29.83 -1.60 -11.49
N GLN A 138 29.43 -0.40 -11.08
CA GLN A 138 28.79 -0.17 -9.79
C GLN A 138 27.32 -0.58 -9.88
N LEU A 139 26.84 -1.38 -8.90
CA LEU A 139 25.41 -1.58 -8.71
C LEU A 139 24.80 -0.23 -8.28
N ILE A 140 24.33 0.57 -9.24
CA ILE A 140 23.50 1.73 -8.92
C ILE A 140 22.18 1.18 -8.40
N ILE A 141 21.91 1.40 -7.12
CA ILE A 141 20.59 1.14 -6.55
C ILE A 141 19.62 2.10 -7.28
N PRO A 142 18.68 1.59 -8.08
CA PRO A 142 17.80 2.45 -8.86
C PRO A 142 16.93 3.27 -7.92
N GLN A 143 16.60 4.50 -8.33
CA GLN A 143 15.74 5.39 -7.55
C GLN A 143 14.56 5.87 -8.39
N VAL A 144 13.40 6.02 -7.75
CA VAL A 144 12.20 6.54 -8.40
C VAL A 144 11.46 7.51 -7.46
N PRO A 145 11.03 8.70 -7.92
CA PRO A 145 10.17 9.56 -7.12
C PRO A 145 8.80 8.92 -6.84
N LEU A 146 8.26 9.15 -5.64
CA LEU A 146 6.92 8.70 -5.26
C LEU A 146 5.84 9.19 -6.23
N PHE A 147 5.92 10.45 -6.65
CA PHE A 147 4.95 11.05 -7.57
C PHE A 147 4.91 10.36 -8.92
N SER A 148 6.04 9.80 -9.39
CA SER A 148 6.11 9.04 -10.64
C SER A 148 5.35 7.72 -10.57
N ILE A 149 5.41 7.01 -9.44
CA ILE A 149 4.65 5.76 -9.25
C ILE A 149 3.19 6.01 -8.85
N LEU A 150 2.88 7.18 -8.28
CA LEU A 150 1.51 7.65 -8.02
C LEU A 150 0.79 8.13 -9.27
N ALA A 151 1.52 8.52 -10.34
CA ALA A 151 0.94 8.94 -11.61
C ALA A 151 -0.09 7.92 -12.16
N LYS A 152 0.04 6.63 -11.81
CA LYS A 152 -0.96 5.59 -12.08
C LYS A 152 -2.41 5.96 -11.71
N PHE A 153 -2.62 6.83 -10.71
CA PHE A 153 -3.95 7.16 -10.16
C PHE A 153 -4.49 8.54 -10.54
N ASN A 154 -3.87 9.23 -11.51
CA ASN A 154 -4.28 10.57 -11.96
C ASN A 154 -5.42 10.58 -13.01
N GLY A 155 -5.90 9.41 -13.45
CA GLY A 155 -6.89 9.27 -14.52
C GLY A 155 -6.37 9.51 -15.94
N VAL A 156 -5.08 9.79 -16.11
CA VAL A 156 -4.43 10.00 -17.42
C VAL A 156 -3.51 8.83 -17.77
N THR A 157 -2.72 8.35 -16.80
CA THR A 157 -1.75 7.28 -17.04
C THR A 157 -2.46 5.94 -17.27
N GLU A 158 -2.28 5.40 -18.46
CA GLU A 158 -2.79 4.08 -18.83
C GLU A 158 -1.76 3.00 -18.49
N LYS A 159 -2.24 1.89 -17.95
CA LYS A 159 -1.45 0.71 -17.64
C LYS A 159 -1.94 -0.48 -18.44
N GLU A 160 -1.02 -1.15 -19.12
CA GLU A 160 -1.31 -2.42 -19.79
C GLU A 160 -1.50 -3.56 -18.78
N TYR A 161 -2.60 -4.28 -18.92
CA TYR A 161 -2.89 -5.52 -18.24
C TYR A 161 -3.06 -6.62 -19.28
N LYS A 162 -2.16 -7.60 -19.26
CA LYS A 162 -2.19 -8.76 -20.18
C LYS A 162 -2.72 -9.97 -19.41
N THR A 163 -3.83 -10.53 -19.88
CA THR A 163 -4.28 -11.88 -19.50
C THR A 163 -3.91 -12.86 -20.63
N TYR A 164 -4.18 -14.15 -20.44
CA TYR A 164 -3.80 -15.19 -21.40
C TYR A 164 -4.37 -14.99 -22.82
N LYS A 165 -5.51 -14.31 -22.96
CA LYS A 165 -6.19 -14.10 -24.25
C LYS A 165 -6.44 -12.64 -24.61
N GLU A 166 -6.32 -11.72 -23.67
CA GLU A 166 -6.83 -10.36 -23.82
C GLU A 166 -5.86 -9.35 -23.21
N ASN A 167 -5.76 -8.20 -23.86
CA ASN A 167 -5.00 -7.06 -23.39
C ASN A 167 -5.96 -5.95 -23.02
N PHE A 168 -5.74 -5.31 -21.88
CA PHE A 168 -6.54 -4.20 -21.41
C PHE A 168 -5.64 -3.01 -21.13
N LEU A 169 -6.10 -1.82 -21.47
CA LEU A 169 -5.59 -0.57 -20.92
C LEU A 169 -6.49 -0.18 -19.75
N LYS A 170 -5.89 -0.01 -18.58
CA LYS A 170 -6.57 0.47 -17.39
C LYS A 170 -5.99 1.79 -16.94
N ARG A 171 -6.86 2.78 -16.70
CA ARG A 171 -6.52 4.00 -15.95
C ARG A 171 -7.27 3.98 -14.63
N PHE A 172 -6.67 4.61 -13.62
CA PHE A 172 -7.24 4.71 -12.28
C PHE A 172 -7.35 6.18 -11.92
N GLN A 173 -8.45 6.57 -11.31
CA GLN A 173 -8.68 7.92 -10.79
C GLN A 173 -9.18 7.83 -9.36
N LEU A 174 -8.56 8.54 -8.42
CA LEU A 174 -9.06 8.57 -7.04
C LEU A 174 -10.34 9.42 -6.94
N THR A 175 -11.34 8.92 -6.22
CA THR A 175 -12.61 9.63 -5.98
C THR A 175 -12.91 9.86 -4.51
N LYS A 176 -12.27 9.11 -3.61
CA LYS A 176 -12.35 9.35 -2.17
C LYS A 176 -11.03 8.96 -1.53
N LEU A 177 -10.39 9.92 -0.86
CA LEU A 177 -9.19 9.67 -0.06
C LEU A 177 -9.54 9.29 1.39
N PRO A 178 -9.00 8.20 1.94
CA PRO A 178 -9.23 7.79 3.33
C PRO A 178 -8.42 8.66 4.32
N PRO A 179 -8.85 8.82 5.58
CA PRO A 179 -8.06 9.51 6.60
C PRO A 179 -6.66 8.93 6.80
N TYR A 180 -6.53 7.60 6.70
CA TYR A 180 -5.24 6.92 6.68
C TYR A 180 -5.08 6.15 5.36
N LEU A 181 -4.10 6.55 4.55
CA LEU A 181 -3.84 5.96 3.25
C LEU A 181 -2.68 4.98 3.32
N ILE A 182 -2.89 3.77 2.81
CA ILE A 182 -1.87 2.74 2.76
C ILE A 182 -1.32 2.63 1.34
N PHE A 183 -0.01 2.71 1.19
CA PHE A 183 0.69 2.33 -0.03
C PHE A 183 1.36 0.97 0.14
N CYS A 184 1.09 0.05 -0.77
CA CYS A 184 1.78 -1.22 -0.89
C CYS A 184 2.67 -1.16 -2.13
N ILE A 185 3.97 -1.01 -1.93
CA ILE A 185 4.95 -0.91 -3.01
C ILE A 185 5.30 -2.31 -3.48
N LYS A 186 4.95 -2.64 -4.72
CA LYS A 186 5.10 -3.99 -5.28
C LYS A 186 6.56 -4.29 -5.59
N ARG A 187 7.26 -4.91 -4.63
CA ARG A 187 8.67 -5.29 -4.76
C ARG A 187 8.88 -6.70 -5.29
N PHE A 188 8.00 -7.64 -4.96
CA PHE A 188 8.17 -9.04 -5.36
C PHE A 188 7.45 -9.32 -6.67
N THR A 189 8.20 -9.79 -7.66
CA THR A 189 7.67 -10.28 -8.93
C THR A 189 8.13 -11.71 -9.14
N LYS A 190 7.21 -12.59 -9.53
CA LYS A 190 7.56 -13.96 -9.88
C LYS A 190 7.87 -14.00 -11.38
N ASN A 191 9.12 -14.31 -11.71
CA ASN A 191 9.51 -14.64 -13.08
C ASN A 191 9.32 -16.15 -13.30
N ASN A 192 9.71 -16.66 -14.48
CA ASN A 192 9.52 -18.07 -14.83
C ASN A 192 10.27 -19.06 -13.91
N PHE A 193 11.28 -18.59 -13.17
CA PHE A 193 12.21 -19.44 -12.42
C PHE A 193 12.15 -19.19 -10.90
N PHE A 194 12.14 -17.93 -10.48
CA PHE A 194 12.20 -17.52 -9.08
C PHE A 194 11.40 -16.24 -8.81
N VAL A 195 11.23 -15.92 -7.53
CA VAL A 195 10.72 -14.62 -7.11
C VAL A 195 11.90 -13.67 -7.02
N GLU A 196 11.84 -12.56 -7.72
CA GLU A 196 12.83 -11.50 -7.66
C GLU A 196 12.28 -10.33 -6.84
N LYS A 197 13.18 -9.64 -6.14
CA LYS A 197 12.87 -8.43 -5.40
C LYS A 197 13.37 -7.24 -6.21
N ASN A 198 12.51 -6.26 -6.42
CA ASN A 198 12.87 -4.98 -7.00
C ASN A 198 13.58 -4.12 -5.94
N PRO A 199 14.89 -3.81 -6.12
CA PRO A 199 15.67 -3.06 -5.14
C PRO A 199 15.51 -1.54 -5.28
N THR A 200 14.60 -1.06 -6.12
CA THR A 200 14.42 0.39 -6.38
C THR A 200 14.02 1.13 -5.11
N ILE A 201 14.79 2.15 -4.76
CA ILE A 201 14.49 3.05 -3.65
C ILE A 201 13.47 4.08 -4.12
N VAL A 202 12.41 4.25 -3.33
CA VAL A 202 11.40 5.26 -3.62
C VAL A 202 11.81 6.54 -2.90
N ASN A 203 12.02 7.63 -3.63
CA ASN A 203 12.24 8.93 -3.04
C ASN A 203 10.89 9.58 -2.72
N PHE A 204 10.57 9.73 -1.45
CA PHE A 204 9.33 10.33 -0.96
C PHE A 204 9.63 11.37 0.12
N PRO A 205 8.95 12.53 0.12
CA PRO A 205 8.97 13.40 1.29
C PRO A 205 8.16 12.74 2.40
N ILE A 206 8.66 12.74 3.64
CA ILE A 206 7.99 12.11 4.79
C ILE A 206 6.81 12.94 5.32
N THR A 207 6.69 14.20 4.91
CA THR A 207 5.62 15.12 5.28
C THR A 207 5.18 15.90 4.06
N ASN A 208 3.95 16.42 4.11
CA ASN A 208 3.41 17.35 3.12
C ASN A 208 3.30 16.77 1.69
N VAL A 209 2.88 15.50 1.57
CA VAL A 209 2.51 14.91 0.27
C VAL A 209 1.09 15.32 -0.06
N ASP A 210 0.93 16.23 -1.03
CA ASP A 210 -0.39 16.57 -1.56
C ASP A 210 -0.83 15.58 -2.64
N LEU A 211 -2.03 15.02 -2.48
CA LEU A 211 -2.64 14.09 -3.42
C LEU A 211 -3.76 14.71 -4.25
N ARG A 212 -3.93 16.04 -4.19
CA ARG A 212 -5.00 16.77 -4.88
C ARG A 212 -5.05 16.49 -6.38
N GLU A 213 -3.89 16.45 -7.04
CA GLU A 213 -3.77 16.24 -8.49
C GLU A 213 -4.18 14.83 -8.94
N TYR A 214 -4.31 13.88 -8.02
CA TYR A 214 -4.76 12.52 -8.31
C TYR A 214 -6.27 12.34 -8.16
N LEU A 215 -6.99 13.38 -7.72
CA LEU A 215 -8.44 13.41 -7.62
C LEU A 215 -9.05 14.03 -8.88
N SER A 216 -10.24 13.58 -9.28
CA SER A 216 -11.02 14.25 -10.32
C SER A 216 -11.46 15.65 -9.87
N GLU A 217 -11.59 16.61 -10.79
CA GLU A 217 -11.98 18.00 -10.48
C GLU A 217 -13.26 18.08 -9.63
N GLU A 218 -14.25 17.24 -9.94
CA GLU A 218 -15.51 17.08 -9.18
C GLU A 218 -15.29 16.82 -7.69
N VAL A 219 -14.21 16.09 -7.37
CA VAL A 219 -13.89 15.58 -6.04
C VAL A 219 -12.92 16.52 -5.32
N GLN A 220 -12.04 17.20 -6.05
CA GLN A 220 -11.15 18.22 -5.48
C GLN A 220 -11.93 19.35 -4.79
N ALA A 221 -13.13 19.68 -5.27
CA ALA A 221 -14.00 20.66 -4.63
C ALA A 221 -14.60 20.18 -3.30
N VAL A 222 -14.73 18.85 -3.11
CA VAL A 222 -15.32 18.23 -1.92
C VAL A 222 -14.26 17.91 -0.87
N HIS A 223 -13.04 17.57 -1.31
CA HIS A 223 -11.93 17.26 -0.43
C HIS A 223 -11.18 18.53 -0.01
N ALA A 224 -11.53 19.07 1.16
CA ALA A 224 -10.85 20.24 1.75
C ALA A 224 -9.36 19.97 2.02
N ASN A 225 -9.04 18.80 2.58
CA ASN A 225 -7.67 18.37 2.88
C ASN A 225 -7.28 17.17 2.01
N THR A 226 -6.12 17.28 1.38
CA THR A 226 -5.52 16.25 0.53
C THR A 226 -4.03 16.02 0.83
N THR A 227 -3.51 16.70 1.85
CA THR A 227 -2.13 16.62 2.31
C THR A 227 -1.95 15.50 3.33
N TYR A 228 -0.91 14.70 3.13
CA TYR A 228 -0.59 13.53 3.94
C TYR A 228 0.82 13.60 4.52
N ASP A 229 0.96 13.08 5.74
CA ASP A 229 2.24 12.84 6.40
C ASP A 229 2.44 11.35 6.64
N LEU A 230 3.66 10.87 6.44
CA LEU A 230 4.03 9.50 6.70
C LEU A 230 4.03 9.26 8.21
N ILE A 231 3.42 8.16 8.65
CA ILE A 231 3.40 7.77 10.07
C ILE A 231 4.01 6.38 10.31
N ALA A 232 4.04 5.53 9.29
CA ALA A 232 4.66 4.23 9.36
C ALA A 232 5.22 3.81 7.99
N ASN A 233 6.39 3.18 8.00
CA ASN A 233 7.06 2.66 6.82
C ASN A 233 7.68 1.29 7.13
N ILE A 234 7.02 0.23 6.68
CA ILE A 234 7.51 -1.14 6.74
C ILE A 234 8.49 -1.34 5.60
N VAL A 235 9.66 -1.87 5.93
CA VAL A 235 10.76 -2.20 5.02
C VAL A 235 10.95 -3.69 5.02
N HIS A 236 11.25 -4.25 3.86
CA HIS A 236 11.74 -5.62 3.76
C HIS A 236 13.21 -5.58 3.33
N ASP A 237 14.10 -6.17 4.13
CA ASP A 237 15.53 -6.28 3.82
C ASP A 237 15.87 -7.71 3.37
N GLY A 238 16.89 -7.85 2.54
CA GLY A 238 17.35 -9.17 2.06
C GLY A 238 16.50 -9.77 0.93
N LYS A 239 16.69 -11.08 0.71
CA LYS A 239 16.10 -11.85 -0.40
C LYS A 239 14.63 -12.24 -0.11
N PRO A 240 13.80 -12.48 -1.14
CA PRO A 240 12.38 -12.85 -0.95
C PRO A 240 12.10 -14.04 -0.01
N SER A 241 13.00 -15.02 0.07
CA SER A 241 12.82 -16.24 0.86
C SER A 241 13.39 -16.19 2.27
N GLU A 242 14.33 -15.27 2.54
CA GLU A 242 15.16 -15.23 3.76
C GLU A 242 15.30 -13.80 4.31
N GLY A 243 14.41 -12.91 3.87
CA GLY A 243 14.45 -11.50 4.26
C GLY A 243 13.88 -11.26 5.64
N SER A 244 14.15 -10.08 6.18
CA SER A 244 13.59 -9.61 7.45
C SER A 244 12.69 -8.40 7.23
N TYR A 245 11.74 -8.20 8.12
CA TYR A 245 10.93 -6.99 8.16
C TYR A 245 11.37 -6.11 9.32
N ARG A 246 11.43 -4.81 9.07
CA ARG A 246 11.52 -3.77 10.10
C ARG A 246 10.53 -2.67 9.76
N ILE A 247 10.19 -1.84 10.74
CA ILE A 247 9.22 -0.76 10.57
C ILE A 247 9.75 0.53 11.19
N HIS A 248 9.71 1.61 10.41
CA HIS A 248 9.88 2.96 10.94
C HIS A 248 8.50 3.48 11.36
N VAL A 249 8.34 3.93 12.60
CA VAL A 249 7.09 4.50 13.11
C VAL A 249 7.33 5.89 13.69
N LEU A 250 6.42 6.81 13.38
CA LEU A 250 6.40 8.14 13.98
C LEU A 250 5.69 8.08 15.33
N HIS A 251 6.41 8.44 16.39
CA HIS A 251 5.80 8.65 17.69
C HIS A 251 5.23 10.08 17.78
N HIS A 252 3.90 10.18 17.67
CA HIS A 252 3.19 11.46 17.58
C HIS A 252 3.46 12.40 18.77
N GLY A 253 3.61 11.86 19.98
CA GLY A 253 3.84 12.69 21.17
C GLY A 253 5.23 13.34 21.24
N THR A 254 6.23 12.79 20.54
CA THR A 254 7.60 13.32 20.55
C THR A 254 8.06 13.85 19.20
N GLY A 255 7.33 13.57 18.12
CA GLY A 255 7.75 13.86 16.75
C GLY A 255 8.97 13.04 16.28
N LYS A 256 9.40 12.04 17.07
CA LYS A 256 10.57 11.20 16.76
C LYS A 256 10.18 9.96 15.97
N TRP A 257 11.11 9.52 15.13
CA TRP A 257 10.99 8.28 14.38
C TRP A 257 11.78 7.16 15.07
N TYR A 258 11.15 6.01 15.17
CA TYR A 258 11.76 4.80 15.72
C TYR A 258 11.76 3.71 14.67
N GLU A 259 12.89 3.05 14.47
CA GLU A 259 12.99 1.79 13.75
C GLU A 259 12.77 0.64 14.74
N LEU A 260 11.81 -0.23 14.42
CA LEU A 260 11.51 -1.43 15.19
C LEU A 260 11.82 -2.63 14.30
N GLN A 261 12.74 -3.47 14.76
CA GLN A 261 12.98 -4.80 14.21
C GLN A 261 12.78 -5.81 15.34
N ASP A 262 11.60 -6.42 15.34
CA ASP A 262 11.12 -7.32 16.39
C ASP A 262 11.21 -6.72 17.80
N LEU A 263 12.23 -7.10 18.58
CA LEU A 263 12.46 -6.65 19.95
C LEU A 263 13.37 -5.44 20.05
N GLN A 264 14.07 -5.09 18.97
CA GLN A 264 15.02 -3.98 18.95
C GLN A 264 14.31 -2.71 18.52
N VAL A 265 14.53 -1.64 19.28
CA VAL A 265 13.98 -0.30 19.03
C VAL A 265 15.14 0.68 18.98
N THR A 266 15.31 1.34 17.85
CA THR A 266 16.39 2.31 17.62
C THR A 266 15.79 3.64 17.16
N ASP A 267 16.37 4.75 17.62
CA ASP A 267 16.05 6.07 17.05
C ASP A 267 16.59 6.13 15.60
N ILE A 268 15.78 6.61 14.67
CA ILE A 268 16.19 6.77 13.26
C ILE A 268 15.96 8.22 12.81
N LEU A 269 16.94 8.76 12.09
CA LEU A 269 16.81 10.09 11.51
C LEU A 269 15.78 10.07 10.36
N PRO A 270 14.93 11.10 10.24
CA PRO A 270 13.88 11.10 9.22
C PRO A 270 14.42 10.99 7.77
N GLN A 271 15.63 11.50 7.53
CA GLN A 271 16.32 11.42 6.24
C GLN A 271 16.72 9.98 5.86
N MET A 272 16.92 9.08 6.84
CA MET A 272 17.32 7.70 6.59
C MET A 272 16.15 6.81 6.15
N ILE A 273 14.91 7.24 6.44
CA ILE A 273 13.69 6.50 6.12
C ILE A 273 13.54 6.34 4.60
N THR A 274 13.84 7.41 3.84
CA THR A 274 13.67 7.45 2.38
C THR A 274 14.74 6.64 1.63
N LEU A 275 15.83 6.28 2.31
CA LEU A 275 16.92 5.46 1.75
C LEU A 275 16.63 3.96 1.83
N SER A 276 15.56 3.56 2.52
CA SER A 276 15.18 2.17 2.71
C SER A 276 14.29 1.64 1.58
N GLU A 277 14.29 0.31 1.38
CA GLU A 277 13.41 -0.37 0.44
C GLU A 277 11.96 -0.41 0.97
N ALA A 278 11.33 0.77 1.07
CA ALA A 278 9.96 0.96 1.52
C ALA A 278 9.01 -0.02 0.83
N TYR A 279 8.28 -0.80 1.62
CA TYR A 279 7.46 -1.91 1.12
C TYR A 279 5.97 -1.68 1.42
N ILE A 280 5.64 -1.26 2.64
CA ILE A 280 4.30 -0.80 3.00
C ILE A 280 4.42 0.52 3.74
N GLN A 281 3.63 1.53 3.34
CA GLN A 281 3.59 2.82 4.00
C GLN A 281 2.18 3.13 4.47
N ILE A 282 2.08 3.80 5.62
CA ILE A 282 0.82 4.35 6.12
C ILE A 282 1.01 5.86 6.28
N TRP A 283 0.07 6.59 5.69
CA TRP A 283 0.06 8.04 5.63
C TRP A 283 -1.18 8.56 6.33
N LYS A 284 -1.04 9.54 7.22
CA LYS A 284 -2.15 10.23 7.90
C LYS A 284 -2.47 11.51 7.13
N ARG A 285 -3.75 11.71 6.81
CA ARG A 285 -4.24 12.98 6.26
C ARG A 285 -4.20 14.04 7.35
N ARG A 286 -3.69 15.24 7.04
CA ARG A 286 -3.76 16.37 7.96
C ARG A 286 -5.21 16.79 8.18
N GLU A 287 -5.52 17.13 9.43
CA GLU A 287 -6.77 17.79 9.78
C GLU A 287 -6.56 19.32 9.79
N GLU A 288 -7.59 20.09 9.47
CA GLU A 288 -7.52 21.55 9.31
C GLU A 288 -6.93 22.26 10.55
N ASP A 289 -7.18 21.73 11.75
CA ASP A 289 -6.79 22.34 13.02
C ASP A 289 -5.29 22.23 13.37
N GLU A 290 -4.54 21.31 12.76
CA GLU A 290 -3.09 21.15 13.04
C GLU A 290 -2.26 22.30 12.46
N THR A 291 -2.78 23.01 11.46
CA THR A 291 -2.13 24.15 10.80
C THR A 291 -1.98 25.36 11.73
N ASN A 292 -2.84 25.50 12.74
CA ASN A 292 -2.83 26.64 13.67
C ASN A 292 -1.88 26.46 14.88
N GLN A 293 -1.31 25.27 15.09
CA GLN A 293 -0.44 25.01 16.25
C GLN A 293 1.06 24.98 15.94
N GLN A 294 1.45 24.94 14.66
CA GLN A 294 2.87 25.01 14.26
C GLN A 294 3.35 26.43 13.95
N GLY A 295 2.48 27.44 14.12
CA GLY A 295 2.77 28.85 13.86
C GLY A 295 2.79 29.76 15.10
N ALA A 296 2.88 29.20 16.31
CA ALA A 296 2.97 29.95 17.57
C ALA A 296 4.25 29.62 18.34
#